data_AF-A0A7K4ACS4-F1
#
_entry.id   AF-A0A7K4ACS4-F1
#
_cell.length_a   1.000
_cell.length_b   1.000
_cell.length_c   1.000
_cell.angle_alpha   90.00
_cell.angle_beta   90.00
_cell.angle_gamma   90.00
#
_symmetry.space_group_name_H-M   'P 1'
#
loop_
_entity.id
_entity.type
_entity.pdbx_description
1 polymer ?
#
loop_
_entity_poly.entity_id
_entity_poly.type
_entity_poly.pdbx_seq_one_letter_code
_entity_poly.pdbx_strand_id
1 'polypeptide(L)'
;MLPGHCKDVAVKYVDFDLTAENIEREIRDKKAYTRCDHYVLHYGDDVAVVAITKADGKDLFRPIVDYRIIALPEDVVVIIDPDVDVINPSSMAKIAEKYPGKVVVVEGLFGHVSFVMPDEIIYLDVLDVIPPSPSKLSVLVDRALLAGLVHFPVIPRYEEIDLNEIASGVETSAIVFPCESSGLKSEKILYYLDQIPDINEDATLVGCDLSGRIYRTLYHRDIDRVEMCPKELAPNDGRKRLVKCCRVRDGYQLKDNMAIVPWGATVQEVADAINALLAST
;
A
#
# COMPACT_ATOMS: atom_id res chain seq x y z
N MET A 1 16.15 4.66 0.50
CA MET A 1 15.83 5.92 1.20
C MET A 1 14.81 6.77 0.43
N LEU A 2 13.76 7.22 1.13
CA LEU A 2 12.82 8.27 0.70
C LEU A 2 12.88 9.40 1.73
N PRO A 3 13.12 10.68 1.36
CA PRO A 3 13.06 11.79 2.29
C PRO A 3 11.69 11.90 2.94
N GLY A 4 11.65 12.19 4.25
CA GLY A 4 10.38 12.35 4.98
C GLY A 4 9.54 13.52 4.46
N HIS A 5 10.17 14.53 3.86
CA HIS A 5 9.49 15.64 3.19
C HIS A 5 10.42 16.31 2.17
N CYS A 6 9.86 16.87 1.10
CA CYS A 6 10.63 17.66 0.11
C CYS A 6 11.39 18.87 0.70
N LYS A 7 10.99 19.41 1.87
CA LYS A 7 11.69 20.51 2.54
C LYS A 7 13.07 20.10 3.07
N ASP A 8 13.28 18.79 3.20
CA ASP A 8 14.52 18.20 3.68
C ASP A 8 15.50 17.96 2.51
N VAL A 9 15.09 18.26 1.28
CA VAL A 9 15.86 18.15 0.04
C VAL A 9 16.16 19.55 -0.49
N ALA A 10 17.43 19.85 -0.74
CA ALA A 10 17.83 21.08 -1.42
C ALA A 10 18.42 20.77 -2.80
N VAL A 11 17.87 21.42 -3.83
CA VAL A 11 18.41 21.38 -5.19
C VAL A 11 19.55 22.38 -5.30
N LYS A 12 20.69 21.95 -5.82
CA LYS A 12 21.86 22.81 -6.07
C LYS A 12 22.38 22.63 -7.47
N TYR A 13 22.52 23.75 -8.18
CA TYR A 13 23.25 23.80 -9.43
C TYR A 13 24.71 24.10 -9.13
N VAL A 14 25.60 23.23 -9.56
CA VAL A 14 27.03 23.31 -9.29
C VAL A 14 27.83 23.44 -10.60
N ASP A 15 29.11 23.78 -10.48
CA ASP A 15 30.03 24.07 -11.58
C ASP A 15 31.19 23.05 -11.65
N PHE A 16 30.99 21.86 -11.10
CA PHE A 16 31.96 20.77 -11.08
C PHE A 16 31.32 19.43 -11.49
N ASP A 17 32.10 18.57 -12.11
CA ASP A 17 31.66 17.23 -12.51
C ASP A 17 31.28 16.40 -11.26
N LEU A 18 30.15 15.68 -11.32
CA LEU A 18 29.56 14.97 -10.19
C LEU A 18 30.24 13.61 -9.91
N THR A 19 31.57 13.62 -9.71
CA THR A 19 32.33 12.45 -9.24
C THR A 19 32.37 12.38 -7.72
N ALA A 20 32.67 11.20 -7.17
CA ALA A 20 32.75 11.01 -5.73
C ALA A 20 33.80 11.94 -5.07
N GLU A 21 34.95 12.09 -5.69
CA GLU A 21 36.06 12.92 -5.20
C GLU A 21 35.72 14.41 -5.23
N ASN A 22 35.05 14.87 -6.30
CA ASN A 22 34.63 16.26 -6.41
C ASN A 22 33.53 16.59 -5.40
N ILE A 23 32.52 15.72 -5.26
CA ILE A 23 31.45 15.88 -4.27
C ILE A 23 32.04 15.95 -2.85
N GLU A 24 32.97 15.06 -2.51
CA GLU A 24 33.66 15.09 -1.21
C GLU A 24 34.34 16.44 -0.95
N ARG A 25 35.16 16.88 -1.92
CA ARG A 25 35.90 18.14 -1.82
C ARG A 25 34.98 19.33 -1.60
N GLU A 26 33.87 19.38 -2.33
CA GLU A 26 32.96 20.52 -2.33
C GLU A 26 31.98 20.54 -1.16
N ILE A 27 31.72 19.39 -0.54
CA ILE A 27 30.91 19.28 0.69
C ILE A 27 31.73 19.61 1.94
N ARG A 28 33.02 19.28 1.95
CA ARG A 28 33.92 19.52 3.09
C ARG A 28 33.89 20.99 3.51
N ASP A 29 33.83 21.22 4.82
CA ASP A 29 33.81 22.54 5.47
C ASP A 29 32.63 23.47 5.09
N LYS A 30 31.62 22.98 4.36
CA LYS A 30 30.40 23.74 4.10
C LYS A 30 29.45 23.69 5.30
N LYS A 31 28.49 24.61 5.28
CA LYS A 31 27.33 24.60 6.17
C LYS A 31 26.07 24.32 5.37
N ALA A 32 25.10 23.68 6.02
CA ALA A 32 23.79 23.41 5.46
C ALA A 32 22.69 24.02 6.33
N TYR A 33 21.57 24.39 5.69
CA TYR A 33 20.39 24.85 6.39
C TYR A 33 19.87 23.77 7.35
N THR A 34 19.36 24.18 8.50
CA THR A 34 19.02 23.28 9.61
C THR A 34 18.01 22.18 9.25
N ARG A 35 17.11 22.42 8.29
CA ARG A 35 16.12 21.42 7.83
C ARG A 35 16.58 20.60 6.63
N CYS A 36 17.70 20.92 6.00
CA CYS A 36 18.14 20.23 4.80
C CYS A 36 19.02 19.04 5.16
N ASP A 37 18.55 17.85 4.85
CA ASP A 37 19.23 16.57 5.10
C ASP A 37 19.81 15.96 3.82
N HIS A 38 19.35 16.42 2.66
CA HIS A 38 19.76 15.88 1.36
C HIS A 38 20.03 16.97 0.34
N TYR A 39 20.99 16.71 -0.54
CA TYR A 39 21.23 17.49 -1.75
C TYR A 39 20.90 16.68 -2.99
N VAL A 40 20.20 17.33 -3.92
CA VAL A 40 20.12 16.93 -5.33
C VAL A 40 21.02 17.91 -6.08
N LEU A 41 22.18 17.42 -6.53
CA LEU A 41 23.19 18.22 -7.23
C LEU A 41 22.95 18.10 -8.73
N HIS A 42 22.93 19.22 -9.44
CA HIS A 42 22.84 19.31 -10.89
C HIS A 42 24.12 19.91 -11.46
N TYR A 43 24.67 19.26 -12.47
CA TYR A 43 25.74 19.79 -13.31
C TYR A 43 25.43 19.47 -14.78
N GLY A 44 24.99 20.49 -15.53
CA GLY A 44 24.40 20.25 -16.84
C GLY A 44 23.18 19.32 -16.72
N ASP A 45 23.22 18.20 -17.45
CA ASP A 45 22.19 17.16 -17.42
C ASP A 45 22.46 16.06 -16.37
N ASP A 46 23.65 16.05 -15.76
CA ASP A 46 24.02 15.07 -14.74
C ASP A 46 23.41 15.42 -13.38
N VAL A 47 22.93 14.40 -12.67
CA VAL A 47 22.34 14.55 -11.34
C VAL A 47 22.90 13.54 -10.35
N ALA A 48 23.26 14.00 -9.15
CA ALA A 48 23.70 13.16 -8.05
C ALA A 48 22.90 13.46 -6.78
N VAL A 49 22.73 12.44 -5.94
CA VAL A 49 21.98 12.55 -4.67
C VAL A 49 22.93 12.29 -3.51
N VAL A 50 22.92 13.18 -2.51
CA VAL A 50 23.82 13.10 -1.35
C VAL A 50 23.03 13.34 -0.06
N ALA A 51 23.21 12.47 0.93
CA ALA A 51 22.78 12.71 2.30
C ALA A 51 23.86 13.48 3.06
N ILE A 52 23.46 14.43 3.90
CA ILE A 52 24.37 15.24 4.71
C ILE A 52 23.99 15.20 6.19
N THR A 53 24.99 14.98 7.03
CA THR A 53 24.86 15.05 8.48
C THR A 53 25.44 16.38 8.95
N LYS A 54 24.65 17.10 9.75
CA LYS A 54 25.04 18.40 10.29
C LYS A 54 25.45 18.26 11.75
N ALA A 55 26.35 19.11 12.21
CA ALA A 55 26.65 19.23 13.64
C ALA A 55 25.37 19.56 14.44
N ASP A 56 25.32 19.12 15.70
CA ASP A 56 24.31 19.55 16.64
C ASP A 56 24.40 21.06 16.88
N GLY A 57 23.26 21.71 17.05
CA GLY A 57 23.21 23.15 17.30
C GLY A 57 21.85 23.76 17.04
N LYS A 58 21.71 25.02 17.43
CA LYS A 58 20.48 25.81 17.25
C LYS A 58 20.57 26.82 16.10
N ASP A 59 21.74 26.93 15.47
CA ASP A 59 21.97 27.85 14.36
C ASP A 59 21.17 27.45 13.12
N LEU A 60 20.77 28.45 12.33
CA LEU A 60 20.04 28.24 11.07
C LEU A 60 20.90 27.49 10.03
N PHE A 61 22.21 27.73 10.03
CA PHE A 61 23.18 27.05 9.17
C PHE A 61 24.23 26.36 10.04
N ARG A 62 24.32 25.04 9.90
CA ARG A 62 25.17 24.19 10.74
C ARG A 62 26.27 23.55 9.88
N PRO A 63 27.51 23.42 10.40
CA PRO A 63 28.58 22.71 9.71
C PRO A 63 28.15 21.31 9.30
N ILE A 64 28.48 20.91 8.09
CA ILE A 64 28.35 19.51 7.65
C ILE A 64 29.51 18.74 8.28
N VAL A 65 29.21 17.69 9.04
CA VAL A 65 30.20 16.87 9.76
C VAL A 65 30.42 15.51 9.11
N ASP A 66 29.45 15.05 8.31
CA ASP A 66 29.52 13.79 7.59
C ASP A 66 28.60 13.84 6.36
N TYR A 67 28.85 12.99 5.37
CA TYR A 67 28.02 12.88 4.18
C TYR A 67 28.06 11.45 3.63
N ARG A 68 27.03 11.11 2.86
CA ARG A 68 26.94 9.84 2.13
C ARG A 68 26.41 10.08 0.74
N ILE A 69 27.15 9.69 -0.28
CA ILE A 69 26.66 9.67 -1.66
C ILE A 69 25.61 8.56 -1.76
N ILE A 70 24.38 8.94 -2.12
CA ILE A 70 23.28 8.01 -2.32
C ILE A 70 23.33 7.45 -3.75
N ALA A 71 23.55 8.32 -4.73
CA ALA A 71 23.68 7.94 -6.12
C ALA A 71 24.53 8.94 -6.90
N LEU A 72 25.32 8.42 -7.82
CA LEU A 72 26.05 9.16 -8.85
C LEU A 72 25.23 9.21 -10.16
N PRO A 73 25.57 10.06 -11.14
CA PRO A 73 24.77 10.29 -12.34
C PRO A 73 24.34 9.02 -13.09
N GLU A 74 25.21 8.02 -13.17
CA GLU A 74 24.92 6.75 -13.83
C GLU A 74 23.76 5.98 -13.18
N ASP A 75 23.45 6.24 -11.92
CA ASP A 75 22.43 5.54 -11.12
C ASP A 75 21.17 6.38 -10.86
N VAL A 76 21.11 7.60 -11.40
CA VAL A 76 19.98 8.52 -11.24
C VAL A 76 19.13 8.56 -12.51
N VAL A 77 17.81 8.59 -12.32
CA VAL A 77 16.83 8.96 -13.35
C VAL A 77 16.09 10.19 -12.87
N VAL A 78 16.01 11.22 -13.72
CA VAL A 78 15.28 12.46 -13.44
C VAL A 78 13.94 12.44 -14.16
N ILE A 79 12.86 12.69 -13.43
CA ILE A 79 11.50 12.77 -13.94
C ILE A 79 10.95 14.16 -13.61
N ILE A 80 10.39 14.81 -14.62
CA ILE A 80 9.63 16.06 -14.47
C ILE A 80 8.18 15.72 -14.75
N ASP A 81 7.35 15.68 -13.70
CA ASP A 81 5.94 15.34 -13.79
C ASP A 81 5.14 16.20 -12.82
N PRO A 82 4.52 17.31 -13.29
CA PRO A 82 3.84 18.26 -12.43
C PRO A 82 2.59 17.70 -11.72
N ASP A 83 2.13 16.50 -12.08
CA ASP A 83 0.99 15.85 -11.45
C ASP A 83 1.41 14.94 -10.27
N VAL A 84 2.71 14.71 -10.06
CA VAL A 84 3.21 13.85 -8.98
C VAL A 84 3.38 14.65 -7.69
N ASP A 85 2.65 14.25 -6.65
CA ASP A 85 2.91 14.71 -5.28
C ASP A 85 4.14 14.01 -4.70
N VAL A 86 5.27 14.72 -4.68
CA VAL A 86 6.55 14.21 -4.18
C VAL A 86 6.63 14.06 -2.65
N ILE A 87 5.60 14.55 -1.91
CA ILE A 87 5.47 14.35 -0.47
C ILE A 87 4.70 13.04 -0.18
N ASN A 88 3.90 12.55 -1.13
CA ASN A 88 3.18 11.29 -0.99
C ASN A 88 4.11 10.10 -1.29
N PRO A 89 4.43 9.24 -0.29
CA PRO A 89 5.35 8.13 -0.48
C PRO A 89 4.91 7.13 -1.55
N SER A 90 3.60 6.86 -1.63
CA SER A 90 3.05 5.89 -2.57
C SER A 90 3.01 6.44 -4.00
N SER A 91 2.85 7.75 -4.17
CA SER A 91 3.02 8.42 -5.47
C SER A 91 4.47 8.27 -5.96
N MET A 92 5.45 8.52 -5.09
CA MET A 92 6.87 8.32 -5.43
C MET A 92 7.19 6.86 -5.74
N ALA A 93 6.65 5.91 -4.97
CA ALA A 93 6.84 4.47 -5.21
C ALA A 93 6.36 4.03 -6.60
N LYS A 94 5.18 4.51 -7.04
CA LYS A 94 4.62 4.21 -8.37
C LYS A 94 5.48 4.71 -9.53
N ILE A 95 6.17 5.83 -9.35
CA ILE A 95 7.14 6.32 -10.35
C ILE A 95 8.39 5.45 -10.32
N ALA A 96 8.92 5.16 -9.13
CA ALA A 96 10.12 4.36 -8.93
C ALA A 96 10.02 2.94 -9.52
N GLU A 97 8.85 2.32 -9.44
CA GLU A 97 8.60 0.96 -9.97
C GLU A 97 8.92 0.85 -11.47
N LYS A 98 8.80 1.94 -12.22
CA LYS A 98 9.10 1.97 -13.66
C LYS A 98 10.61 1.96 -13.96
N TYR A 99 11.45 2.19 -12.96
CA TYR A 99 12.91 2.34 -13.08
C TYR A 99 13.65 1.46 -12.07
N PRO A 100 13.55 0.13 -12.19
CA PRO A 100 14.15 -0.79 -11.23
C PRO A 100 15.67 -0.60 -11.14
N GLY A 101 16.19 -0.55 -9.91
CA GLY A 101 17.62 -0.40 -9.63
C GLY A 101 18.16 1.03 -9.79
N LYS A 102 17.32 2.02 -10.07
CA LYS A 102 17.73 3.43 -10.17
C LYS A 102 17.16 4.26 -9.03
N VAL A 103 17.91 5.28 -8.61
CA VAL A 103 17.40 6.34 -7.74
C VAL A 103 16.62 7.31 -8.61
N VAL A 104 15.34 7.49 -8.32
CA VAL A 104 14.47 8.36 -9.12
C VAL A 104 14.33 9.69 -8.42
N VAL A 105 14.83 10.75 -9.05
CA VAL A 105 14.63 12.14 -8.65
C VAL A 105 13.41 12.67 -9.41
N VAL A 106 12.46 13.25 -8.69
CA VAL A 106 11.22 13.77 -9.28
C VAL A 106 11.10 15.26 -8.96
N GLU A 107 10.95 16.07 -10.00
CA GLU A 107 10.38 17.42 -9.90
C GLU A 107 8.88 17.31 -10.19
N GLY A 108 8.07 17.55 -9.16
CA GLY A 108 6.64 17.30 -9.19
C GLY A 108 5.76 18.51 -8.93
N LEU A 109 4.59 18.25 -8.35
CA LEU A 109 3.56 19.25 -8.06
C LEU A 109 4.15 20.45 -7.31
N PHE A 110 3.81 21.66 -7.78
CA PHE A 110 4.34 22.94 -7.29
C PHE A 110 5.86 23.16 -7.51
N GLY A 111 6.50 22.36 -8.36
CA GLY A 111 7.95 22.41 -8.59
C GLY A 111 8.75 21.87 -7.41
N HIS A 112 8.12 21.09 -6.52
CA HIS A 112 8.82 20.45 -5.42
C HIS A 112 9.68 19.30 -5.94
N VAL A 113 10.89 19.16 -5.37
CA VAL A 113 11.81 18.08 -5.71
C VAL A 113 11.97 17.12 -4.53
N SER A 114 11.94 15.82 -4.84
CA SER A 114 12.31 14.76 -3.91
C SER A 114 12.95 13.60 -4.68
N PHE A 115 13.34 12.54 -3.99
CA PHE A 115 13.86 11.33 -4.62
C PHE A 115 13.42 10.07 -3.88
N VAL A 116 13.51 8.93 -4.53
CA VAL A 116 13.17 7.62 -3.95
C VAL A 116 14.18 6.58 -4.45
N MET A 117 14.68 5.77 -3.52
CA MET A 117 15.57 4.65 -3.85
C MET A 117 14.76 3.39 -4.18
N PRO A 118 15.30 2.49 -5.03
CA PRO A 118 14.55 1.34 -5.53
C PRO A 118 14.26 0.29 -4.45
N ASP A 119 15.06 0.24 -3.38
CA ASP A 119 14.95 -0.71 -2.28
C ASP A 119 13.88 -0.35 -1.23
N GLU A 120 13.25 0.82 -1.35
CA GLU A 120 12.23 1.28 -0.42
C GLU A 120 10.83 0.80 -0.76
N ILE A 121 10.58 0.35 -1.99
CA ILE A 121 9.22 0.02 -2.45
C ILE A 121 8.67 -1.17 -1.67
N ILE A 122 7.54 -0.97 -0.99
CA ILE A 122 6.84 -2.01 -0.25
C ILE A 122 5.63 -2.48 -1.04
N TYR A 123 5.56 -3.78 -1.31
CA TYR A 123 4.39 -4.39 -1.93
C TYR A 123 3.38 -4.82 -0.87
N LEU A 124 2.14 -4.38 -1.02
CA LEU A 124 1.02 -4.76 -0.17
C LEU A 124 0.04 -5.62 -0.99
N ASP A 125 -0.09 -6.89 -0.63
CA ASP A 125 -1.14 -7.73 -1.22
C ASP A 125 -2.49 -7.37 -0.59
N VAL A 126 -3.53 -7.22 -1.39
CA VAL A 126 -4.88 -6.86 -0.95
C VAL A 126 -5.83 -7.91 -1.50
N LEU A 127 -6.38 -8.73 -0.60
CA LEU A 127 -7.27 -9.82 -0.95
C LEU A 127 -8.68 -9.54 -0.43
N ASP A 128 -9.66 -9.52 -1.34
CA ASP A 128 -11.07 -9.29 -1.04
C ASP A 128 -11.98 -10.21 -1.88
N VAL A 129 -13.27 -10.24 -1.56
CA VAL A 129 -14.31 -10.89 -2.35
C VAL A 129 -15.02 -9.90 -3.25
N ILE A 130 -15.40 -10.37 -4.45
CA ILE A 130 -16.35 -9.73 -5.36
C ILE A 130 -17.49 -10.72 -5.64
N PRO A 131 -18.70 -10.28 -5.97
CA PRO A 131 -19.14 -8.92 -6.27
C PRO A 131 -19.62 -8.12 -5.02
N PRO A 132 -19.73 -6.78 -5.11
CA PRO A 132 -19.48 -5.95 -6.30
C PRO A 132 -18.01 -5.84 -6.67
N SER A 133 -17.73 -5.61 -7.96
CA SER A 133 -16.41 -5.27 -8.49
C SER A 133 -16.39 -3.80 -8.94
N PRO A 134 -15.29 -3.04 -8.73
CA PRO A 134 -14.11 -3.44 -7.95
C PRO A 134 -14.47 -3.69 -6.48
N SER A 135 -13.70 -4.55 -5.83
CA SER A 135 -13.87 -4.85 -4.42
C SER A 135 -13.85 -3.59 -3.55
N LYS A 136 -14.67 -3.55 -2.49
CA LYS A 136 -14.69 -2.39 -1.60
C LYS A 136 -13.30 -2.10 -1.01
N LEU A 137 -12.53 -3.14 -0.67
CA LEU A 137 -11.22 -2.96 -0.06
C LEU A 137 -10.22 -2.32 -1.01
N SER A 138 -10.18 -2.72 -2.29
CA SER A 138 -9.28 -2.10 -3.28
C SER A 138 -9.53 -0.59 -3.42
N VAL A 139 -10.81 -0.20 -3.53
CA VAL A 139 -11.21 1.21 -3.61
C VAL A 139 -10.78 2.00 -2.36
N LEU A 140 -10.90 1.40 -1.16
CA LEU A 140 -10.50 2.06 0.08
C LEU A 140 -8.97 2.19 0.19
N VAL A 141 -8.22 1.18 -0.24
CA VAL A 141 -6.75 1.23 -0.28
C VAL A 141 -6.29 2.34 -1.23
N ASP A 142 -6.80 2.40 -2.45
CA ASP A 142 -6.43 3.45 -3.40
C ASP A 142 -6.72 4.85 -2.85
N ARG A 143 -7.86 5.03 -2.17
CA ARG A 143 -8.20 6.30 -1.51
C ARG A 143 -7.24 6.64 -0.37
N ALA A 144 -6.88 5.67 0.47
CA ALA A 144 -5.95 5.88 1.57
C ALA A 144 -4.56 6.29 1.07
N LEU A 145 -4.05 5.60 0.04
CA LEU A 145 -2.77 5.91 -0.58
C LEU A 145 -2.78 7.28 -1.27
N LEU A 146 -3.81 7.57 -2.07
CA LEU A 146 -3.93 8.86 -2.77
C LEU A 146 -4.05 10.04 -1.80
N ALA A 147 -4.75 9.87 -0.69
CA ALA A 147 -4.91 10.90 0.33
C ALA A 147 -3.65 11.13 1.20
N GLY A 148 -2.57 10.37 0.99
CA GLY A 148 -1.33 10.49 1.77
C GLY A 148 -1.47 10.02 3.23
N LEU A 149 -2.48 9.20 3.52
CA LEU A 149 -2.72 8.68 4.87
C LEU A 149 -1.81 7.49 5.23
N VAL A 150 -1.13 6.91 4.23
CA VAL A 150 -0.14 5.85 4.41
C VAL A 150 1.25 6.44 4.29
N HIS A 151 2.06 6.27 5.33
CA HIS A 151 3.37 6.94 5.46
C HIS A 151 4.52 6.15 4.84
N PHE A 152 4.21 5.04 4.18
CA PHE A 152 5.16 4.13 3.56
C PHE A 152 5.02 4.16 2.03
N PRO A 153 6.11 3.93 1.27
CA PRO A 153 6.11 3.87 -0.20
C PRO A 153 5.47 2.56 -0.71
N VAL A 154 4.15 2.48 -0.59
CA VAL A 154 3.38 1.25 -0.86
C VAL A 154 2.91 1.19 -2.31
N ILE A 155 3.05 0.00 -2.91
CA ILE A 155 2.39 -0.38 -4.16
C ILE A 155 1.43 -1.53 -3.87
N PRO A 156 0.10 -1.32 -4.01
CA PRO A 156 -0.87 -2.37 -3.76
C PRO A 156 -0.95 -3.35 -4.93
N ARG A 157 -1.16 -4.63 -4.60
CA ARG A 157 -1.47 -5.71 -5.54
C ARG A 157 -2.82 -6.30 -5.19
N TYR A 158 -3.77 -6.18 -6.10
CA TYR A 158 -5.15 -6.58 -5.85
C TYR A 158 -5.41 -8.00 -6.34
N GLU A 159 -5.96 -8.83 -5.47
CA GLU A 159 -6.47 -10.16 -5.76
C GLU A 159 -7.93 -10.23 -5.30
N GLU A 160 -8.79 -10.77 -6.15
CA GLU A 160 -10.23 -10.81 -5.91
C GLU A 160 -10.74 -12.26 -6.00
N ILE A 161 -11.46 -12.70 -4.97
CA ILE A 161 -12.17 -13.98 -4.96
C ILE A 161 -13.57 -13.73 -5.55
N ASP A 162 -13.84 -14.29 -6.74
CA ASP A 162 -15.15 -14.14 -7.39
C ASP A 162 -16.16 -15.17 -6.87
N LEU A 163 -17.16 -14.69 -6.14
CA LEU A 163 -18.25 -15.51 -5.63
C LEU A 163 -19.12 -16.11 -6.74
N ASN A 164 -19.20 -15.48 -7.93
CA ASN A 164 -19.90 -16.06 -9.07
C ASN A 164 -19.15 -17.26 -9.66
N GLU A 165 -17.82 -17.21 -9.68
CA GLU A 165 -17.00 -18.37 -10.08
C GLU A 165 -17.18 -19.52 -9.08
N ILE A 166 -17.12 -19.23 -7.78
CA ILE A 166 -17.40 -20.22 -6.73
C ILE A 166 -18.82 -20.79 -6.89
N ALA A 167 -19.82 -19.93 -7.10
CA ALA A 167 -21.21 -20.32 -7.27
C ALA A 167 -21.43 -21.23 -8.50
N SER A 168 -20.69 -21.01 -9.58
CA SER A 168 -20.79 -21.83 -10.80
C SER A 168 -20.35 -23.28 -10.59
N GLY A 169 -19.46 -23.52 -9.63
CA GLY A 169 -18.97 -24.85 -9.25
C GLY A 169 -19.86 -25.58 -8.24
N VAL A 170 -20.89 -24.93 -7.69
CA VAL A 170 -21.86 -25.60 -6.81
C VAL A 170 -22.69 -26.58 -7.64
N GLU A 171 -23.06 -27.75 -7.10
CA GLU A 171 -23.88 -28.75 -7.81
C GLU A 171 -25.36 -28.72 -7.39
N THR A 172 -25.67 -28.34 -6.15
CA THR A 172 -27.04 -28.30 -5.59
C THR A 172 -27.98 -27.33 -6.32
N SER A 173 -29.30 -27.50 -6.17
CA SER A 173 -30.31 -26.66 -6.86
C SER A 173 -30.41 -25.23 -6.32
N ALA A 174 -29.98 -25.01 -5.07
CA ALA A 174 -29.90 -23.70 -4.45
C ALA A 174 -28.51 -23.38 -3.89
N ILE A 175 -28.24 -22.08 -3.73
CA ILE A 175 -27.02 -21.55 -3.10
C ILE A 175 -27.44 -20.62 -1.97
N VAL A 176 -26.80 -20.80 -0.81
CA VAL A 176 -26.95 -19.91 0.34
C VAL A 176 -25.72 -19.04 0.44
N PHE A 177 -25.91 -17.72 0.54
CA PHE A 177 -24.87 -16.74 0.85
C PHE A 177 -25.11 -16.12 2.24
N PRO A 178 -24.09 -15.51 2.88
CA PRO A 178 -24.27 -14.95 4.23
C PRO A 178 -25.09 -13.67 4.24
N CYS A 179 -25.02 -12.88 3.17
CA CYS A 179 -25.80 -11.67 2.99
C CYS A 179 -26.06 -11.40 1.52
N GLU A 180 -27.07 -10.59 1.23
CA GLU A 180 -27.31 -10.10 -0.13
C GLU A 180 -26.17 -9.14 -0.56
N SER A 181 -25.68 -9.32 -1.79
CA SER A 181 -24.65 -8.47 -2.38
C SER A 181 -25.01 -8.14 -3.82
N SER A 182 -24.73 -6.91 -4.23
CA SER A 182 -24.94 -6.50 -5.62
C SER A 182 -24.01 -7.27 -6.55
N GLY A 183 -24.54 -7.70 -7.69
CA GLY A 183 -23.76 -8.36 -8.75
C GLY A 183 -23.64 -9.87 -8.63
N LEU A 184 -24.21 -10.51 -7.59
CA LEU A 184 -24.36 -11.96 -7.54
C LEU A 184 -25.30 -12.42 -8.67
N LYS A 185 -24.87 -13.42 -9.44
CA LYS A 185 -25.61 -13.98 -10.58
C LYS A 185 -25.59 -15.49 -10.49
N SER A 186 -26.76 -16.10 -10.63
CA SER A 186 -26.88 -17.55 -10.77
C SER A 186 -28.17 -17.89 -11.49
N GLU A 187 -28.17 -19.01 -12.22
CA GLU A 187 -29.40 -19.64 -12.71
C GLU A 187 -30.10 -20.45 -11.60
N LYS A 188 -29.42 -20.66 -10.47
CA LYS A 188 -29.91 -21.38 -9.30
C LYS A 188 -30.68 -20.47 -8.37
N ILE A 189 -31.44 -21.08 -7.46
CA ILE A 189 -32.15 -20.36 -6.41
C ILE A 189 -31.13 -19.79 -5.43
N LEU A 190 -31.20 -18.48 -5.16
CA LEU A 190 -30.32 -17.80 -4.22
C LEU A 190 -31.05 -17.51 -2.91
N TYR A 191 -30.39 -17.83 -1.80
CA TYR A 191 -30.84 -17.54 -0.44
C TYR A 191 -29.78 -16.72 0.29
N TYR A 192 -30.21 -15.81 1.16
CA TYR A 192 -29.31 -14.93 1.92
C TYR A 192 -29.59 -15.04 3.42
N LEU A 193 -28.61 -15.45 4.22
CA LEU A 193 -28.81 -15.72 5.66
C LEU A 193 -29.26 -14.50 6.47
N ASP A 194 -28.87 -13.29 6.05
CA ASP A 194 -29.30 -12.04 6.67
C ASP A 194 -30.80 -11.75 6.51
N GLN A 195 -31.46 -12.37 5.52
CA GLN A 195 -32.90 -12.30 5.30
C GLN A 195 -33.69 -13.41 6.00
N ILE A 196 -32.99 -14.39 6.61
CA ILE A 196 -33.58 -15.54 7.30
C ILE A 196 -34.62 -16.28 6.42
N PRO A 197 -34.23 -16.79 5.24
CA PRO A 197 -35.16 -17.38 4.28
C PRO A 197 -35.63 -18.76 4.71
N ASP A 198 -36.80 -19.18 4.21
CA ASP A 198 -37.23 -20.57 4.27
C ASP A 198 -36.54 -21.38 3.16
N ILE A 199 -35.63 -22.29 3.55
CA ILE A 199 -34.80 -23.08 2.62
C ILE A 199 -35.36 -24.50 2.52
N ASN A 200 -36.15 -24.74 1.47
CA ASN A 200 -36.79 -26.02 1.20
C ASN A 200 -36.02 -26.90 0.21
N GLU A 201 -35.13 -26.29 -0.56
CA GLU A 201 -34.33 -26.96 -1.59
C GLU A 201 -33.05 -27.55 -1.03
N ASP A 202 -32.46 -28.49 -1.77
CA ASP A 202 -31.08 -28.93 -1.53
C ASP A 202 -30.11 -27.79 -1.88
N ALA A 203 -29.22 -27.46 -0.94
CA ALA A 203 -28.47 -26.21 -0.99
C ALA A 203 -27.05 -26.35 -0.47
N THR A 204 -26.14 -25.57 -1.06
CA THR A 204 -24.76 -25.41 -0.59
C THR A 204 -24.57 -23.99 -0.07
N LEU A 205 -23.91 -23.86 1.08
CA LEU A 205 -23.50 -22.57 1.63
C LEU A 205 -22.17 -22.14 1.03
N VAL A 206 -22.17 -21.02 0.29
CA VAL A 206 -20.93 -20.31 -0.05
C VAL A 206 -20.69 -19.28 1.05
N GLY A 207 -19.76 -19.57 1.96
CA GLY A 207 -19.62 -18.82 3.20
C GLY A 207 -18.50 -19.32 4.10
N CYS A 208 -18.19 -18.54 5.14
CA CYS A 208 -17.15 -18.86 6.09
C CYS A 208 -17.68 -19.62 7.31
N ASP A 209 -16.79 -19.94 8.27
CA ASP A 209 -17.17 -20.54 9.56
C ASP A 209 -18.32 -19.80 10.28
N LEU A 210 -18.30 -18.46 10.29
CA LEU A 210 -19.38 -17.69 10.91
C LEU A 210 -20.73 -17.95 10.23
N SER A 211 -20.75 -17.97 8.90
CA SER A 211 -21.94 -18.22 8.11
C SER A 211 -22.50 -19.62 8.36
N GLY A 212 -21.62 -20.63 8.48
CA GLY A 212 -22.02 -21.99 8.84
C GLY A 212 -22.63 -22.08 10.25
N ARG A 213 -22.07 -21.34 11.22
CA ARG A 213 -22.65 -21.25 12.57
C ARG A 213 -23.99 -20.52 12.60
N ILE A 214 -24.16 -19.47 11.79
CA ILE A 214 -25.45 -18.78 11.62
C ILE A 214 -26.48 -19.75 11.05
N TYR A 215 -26.15 -20.45 9.96
CA TYR A 215 -27.03 -21.45 9.35
C TYR A 215 -27.47 -22.51 10.37
N ARG A 216 -26.52 -23.12 11.08
CA ARG A 216 -26.82 -24.14 12.09
C ARG A 216 -27.72 -23.61 13.22
N THR A 217 -27.54 -22.34 13.58
CA THR A 217 -28.36 -21.69 14.62
C THR A 217 -29.80 -21.46 14.14
N LEU A 218 -29.98 -21.02 12.89
CA LEU A 218 -31.29 -20.73 12.32
C LEU A 218 -32.09 -21.99 11.98
N TYR A 219 -31.42 -23.03 11.46
CA TYR A 219 -32.10 -24.20 10.88
C TYR A 219 -31.86 -25.51 11.63
N HIS A 220 -31.07 -25.48 12.72
CA HIS A 220 -30.75 -26.63 13.56
C HIS A 220 -30.20 -27.86 12.80
N ARG A 221 -29.55 -27.63 11.66
CA ARG A 221 -28.90 -28.66 10.83
C ARG A 221 -27.62 -28.10 10.20
N ASP A 222 -26.74 -29.00 9.75
CA ASP A 222 -25.57 -28.64 8.97
C ASP A 222 -25.91 -28.52 7.48
N ILE A 223 -25.02 -27.86 6.74
CA ILE A 223 -25.09 -27.66 5.30
C ILE A 223 -23.68 -27.82 4.72
N ASP A 224 -23.59 -28.38 3.51
CA ASP A 224 -22.32 -28.42 2.79
C ASP A 224 -21.83 -26.99 2.53
N ARG A 225 -20.53 -26.77 2.72
CA ARG A 225 -19.95 -25.42 2.72
C ARG A 225 -18.74 -25.32 1.81
N VAL A 226 -18.72 -24.26 1.00
CA VAL A 226 -17.56 -23.81 0.24
C VAL A 226 -17.04 -22.52 0.87
N GLU A 227 -15.74 -22.51 1.22
CA GLU A 227 -15.10 -21.35 1.87
C GLU A 227 -14.91 -20.20 0.88
N MET A 228 -15.15 -18.98 1.35
CA MET A 228 -14.99 -17.75 0.55
C MET A 228 -14.28 -16.62 1.32
N CYS A 229 -13.87 -16.85 2.57
CA CYS A 229 -13.32 -15.82 3.43
C CYS A 229 -11.90 -15.42 2.98
N PRO A 230 -11.65 -14.14 2.63
CA PRO A 230 -10.31 -13.67 2.27
C PRO A 230 -9.27 -13.96 3.36
N LYS A 231 -9.66 -13.84 4.63
CA LYS A 231 -8.79 -14.12 5.77
C LYS A 231 -8.36 -15.59 5.86
N GLU A 232 -9.25 -16.53 5.51
CA GLU A 232 -8.94 -17.96 5.59
C GLU A 232 -8.25 -18.47 4.31
N LEU A 233 -8.55 -17.86 3.16
CA LEU A 233 -7.99 -18.20 1.85
C LEU A 233 -6.64 -17.52 1.58
N ALA A 234 -6.29 -16.48 2.33
CA ALA A 234 -5.01 -15.79 2.20
C ALA A 234 -3.81 -16.75 2.34
N PRO A 235 -2.90 -16.79 1.35
CA PRO A 235 -1.70 -17.62 1.41
C PRO A 235 -0.80 -17.30 2.61
N ASN A 236 -0.22 -18.31 3.24
CA ASN A 236 0.80 -18.11 4.27
C ASN A 236 2.21 -18.11 3.64
N ASP A 237 2.51 -17.09 2.86
CA ASP A 237 3.76 -16.94 2.10
C ASP A 237 4.69 -15.85 2.65
N GLY A 238 4.39 -15.32 3.84
CA GLY A 238 5.18 -14.30 4.52
C GLY A 238 5.03 -12.88 3.96
N ARG A 239 4.24 -12.68 2.90
CA ARG A 239 3.99 -11.35 2.34
C ARG A 239 3.06 -10.53 3.23
N LYS A 240 3.25 -9.20 3.21
CA LYS A 240 2.35 -8.26 3.88
C LYS A 240 1.01 -8.22 3.16
N ARG A 241 -0.07 -8.56 3.85
CA ARG A 241 -1.42 -8.65 3.26
C ARG A 241 -2.47 -7.89 4.05
N LEU A 242 -3.41 -7.27 3.34
CA LEU A 242 -4.61 -6.67 3.90
C LEU A 242 -5.84 -7.45 3.43
N VAL A 243 -6.70 -7.83 4.39
CA VAL A 243 -7.95 -8.56 4.12
C VAL A 243 -9.10 -7.99 4.93
N LYS A 244 -10.34 -8.31 4.55
CA LYS A 244 -11.53 -8.05 5.37
C LYS A 244 -11.97 -9.28 6.17
N CYS A 245 -12.55 -9.04 7.35
CA CYS A 245 -13.27 -10.06 8.10
C CYS A 245 -14.46 -9.46 8.85
N CYS A 246 -15.65 -10.08 8.71
CA CYS A 246 -16.87 -9.68 9.41
C CYS A 246 -16.83 -9.87 10.94
N ARG A 247 -15.85 -10.62 11.48
CA ARG A 247 -15.64 -10.77 12.92
C ARG A 247 -14.93 -9.58 13.55
N VAL A 248 -14.23 -8.77 12.75
CA VAL A 248 -13.68 -7.49 13.20
C VAL A 248 -14.83 -6.49 13.17
N ARG A 249 -15.09 -5.82 14.30
CA ARG A 249 -16.18 -4.85 14.43
C ARG A 249 -15.73 -3.46 14.01
N ASP A 250 -14.66 -2.98 14.64
CA ASP A 250 -14.12 -1.63 14.48
C ASP A 250 -12.59 -1.70 14.47
N GLY A 251 -11.94 -0.74 13.80
CA GLY A 251 -10.48 -0.64 13.73
C GLY A 251 -9.86 -1.72 12.86
N TYR A 252 -8.85 -2.42 13.39
CA TYR A 252 -8.17 -3.50 12.70
C TYR A 252 -7.57 -4.51 13.69
N GLN A 253 -7.17 -5.67 13.17
CA GLN A 253 -6.37 -6.66 13.88
C GLN A 253 -5.10 -6.97 13.09
N LEU A 254 -4.00 -7.18 13.80
CA LEU A 254 -2.76 -7.70 13.22
C LEU A 254 -2.60 -9.17 13.60
N LYS A 255 -2.23 -9.97 12.62
CA LYS A 255 -1.86 -11.37 12.81
C LYS A 255 -0.74 -11.71 11.84
N ASP A 256 0.45 -11.99 12.37
CA ASP A 256 1.65 -12.27 11.57
C ASP A 256 1.89 -11.14 10.54
N ASN A 257 1.97 -11.47 9.25
CA ASN A 257 2.11 -10.49 8.15
C ASN A 257 0.76 -10.03 7.57
N MET A 258 -0.32 -10.12 8.32
CA MET A 258 -1.67 -9.78 7.86
C MET A 258 -2.32 -8.71 8.73
N ALA A 259 -2.86 -7.68 8.07
CA ALA A 259 -3.82 -6.76 8.67
C ALA A 259 -5.25 -7.13 8.25
N ILE A 260 -6.17 -7.08 9.21
CA ILE A 260 -7.56 -7.50 9.04
C ILE A 260 -8.47 -6.34 9.44
N VAL A 261 -9.26 -5.84 8.50
CA VAL A 261 -10.20 -4.72 8.71
C VAL A 261 -11.66 -5.21 8.69
N PRO A 262 -12.61 -4.48 9.28
CA PRO A 262 -14.02 -4.85 9.29
C PRO A 262 -14.64 -4.81 7.87
N TRP A 263 -15.76 -5.51 7.69
CA TRP A 263 -16.51 -5.45 6.42
C TRP A 263 -17.00 -4.02 6.10
N GLY A 264 -17.32 -3.28 7.16
CA GLY A 264 -17.74 -1.89 7.14
C GLY A 264 -16.63 -0.85 6.98
N ALA A 265 -15.35 -1.26 6.86
CA ALA A 265 -14.20 -0.38 7.02
C ALA A 265 -14.28 0.98 6.31
N THR A 266 -13.75 1.99 6.99
CA THR A 266 -13.53 3.35 6.50
C THR A 266 -12.14 3.48 5.86
N VAL A 267 -11.92 4.58 5.13
CA VAL A 267 -10.59 4.88 4.56
C VAL A 267 -9.54 5.03 5.68
N GLN A 268 -9.91 5.65 6.80
CA GLN A 268 -9.00 5.84 7.94
C GLN A 268 -8.59 4.50 8.57
N GLU A 269 -9.54 3.59 8.81
CA GLU A 269 -9.22 2.26 9.37
C GLU A 269 -8.29 1.46 8.45
N VAL A 270 -8.49 1.57 7.12
CA VAL A 270 -7.59 0.94 6.14
C VAL A 270 -6.19 1.56 6.21
N ALA A 271 -6.08 2.89 6.26
CA ALA A 271 -4.80 3.57 6.37
C ALA A 271 -4.05 3.18 7.66
N ASP A 272 -4.75 3.20 8.80
CA ASP A 272 -4.20 2.86 10.10
C ASP A 272 -3.71 1.40 10.14
N ALA A 273 -4.50 0.49 9.55
CA ALA A 273 -4.14 -0.92 9.44
C ALA A 273 -2.87 -1.14 8.61
N ILE A 274 -2.75 -0.45 7.46
CA ILE A 274 -1.54 -0.53 6.61
C ILE A 274 -0.33 0.02 7.36
N ASN A 275 -0.45 1.21 7.96
CA ASN A 275 0.65 1.81 8.71
C ASN A 275 1.13 0.91 9.86
N ALA A 276 0.21 0.29 10.61
CA ALA A 276 0.55 -0.61 11.71
C ALA A 276 1.19 -1.92 11.22
N LEU A 277 0.73 -2.46 10.10
CA LEU A 277 1.29 -3.67 9.48
C LEU A 277 2.74 -3.47 9.02
N LEU A 278 3.07 -2.27 8.56
CA LEU A 278 4.40 -1.95 8.02
C LEU A 278 5.35 -1.48 9.12
N ALA A 279 4.86 -0.79 10.15
CA ALA A 279 5.66 -0.37 11.30
C ALA A 279 6.11 -1.53 12.23
N SER A 280 5.48 -2.71 12.10
CA SER A 280 5.81 -3.91 12.89
C SER A 280 6.93 -4.77 12.25
N THR A 281 7.64 -4.21 11.29
CA THR A 281 8.77 -4.83 10.57
C THR A 281 10.09 -4.26 11.08
#